data_AF-A0A0D0DMT6-F1
#
_entry.id   AF-A0A0D0DMT6-F1
#
_cell.length_a   1.000
_cell.length_b   1.000
_cell.length_c   1.000
_cell.angle_alpha   90.00
_cell.angle_beta   90.00
_cell.angle_gamma   90.00
#
_symmetry.space_group_name_H-M   'P 1'
#
loop_
_entity.id
_entity.type
_entity.pdbx_description
1 polymer ?
#
loop_
_entity_poly.entity_id
_entity_poly.type
_entity_poly.pdbx_seq_one_letter_code
_entity_poly.pdbx_strand_id
1 'polypeptide(L)'
;VKVAEALLKGDKDIVCTASTRMGKTLGFWLPLLFCPEGIQIVVTPLNLLRKQNAASLARAIETFKYHAIIVSPEQLMKPNGEFEKRLKNTLFTSRVISVVIDEAHCLTYWGDFHPEYQELQGLRYILLDMIPIMIASATLTKDMLTSALQLLHI
;
A
#
# COMPACT_ATOMS: atom_id res chain seq x y z
N VAL A 1 -8.32 6.86 13.88
CA VAL A 1 -7.44 7.89 14.50
C VAL A 1 -6.09 7.31 14.90
N LYS A 2 -6.02 6.30 15.78
CA LYS A 2 -4.73 5.69 16.21
C LYS A 2 -3.80 5.24 15.07
N VAL A 3 -4.34 4.64 14.01
CA VAL A 3 -3.56 4.21 12.83
C VAL A 3 -2.93 5.39 12.09
N ALA A 4 -3.70 6.46 11.87
CA ALA A 4 -3.18 7.67 11.23
C ALA A 4 -2.12 8.35 12.09
N GLU A 5 -2.32 8.36 13.40
CA GLU A 5 -1.34 8.90 14.35
C GLU A 5 -0.03 8.10 14.33
N ALA A 6 -0.10 6.76 14.30
CA ALA A 6 1.06 5.88 14.17
C ALA A 6 1.81 6.12 12.85
N LEU A 7 1.08 6.26 11.73
CA LEU A 7 1.68 6.61 10.43
C LEU A 7 2.40 7.97 10.48
N LEU A 8 1.76 8.99 11.07
CA LEU A 8 2.34 10.33 11.17
C LEU A 8 3.52 10.41 12.16
N LYS A 9 3.56 9.54 13.16
CA LYS A 9 4.70 9.40 14.09
C LYS A 9 5.89 8.68 13.48
N GLY A 10 5.71 8.02 12.33
CA GLY A 10 6.74 7.23 11.67
C GLY A 10 6.95 5.86 12.30
N ASP A 11 5.90 5.27 12.90
CA ASP A 11 5.96 3.87 13.32
C ASP A 11 6.25 2.99 12.09
N LYS A 12 7.18 2.03 12.25
CA LYS A 12 7.73 1.28 11.11
C LYS A 12 6.69 0.48 10.36
N ASP A 13 5.83 -0.29 11.03
CA ASP A 13 4.84 -1.12 10.36
C ASP A 13 3.58 -1.24 11.20
N ILE A 14 2.42 -1.23 10.54
CA ILE A 14 1.14 -1.03 11.21
C ILE A 14 0.13 -2.06 10.73
N VAL A 15 -0.55 -2.70 11.68
CA VAL A 15 -1.64 -3.64 11.40
C VAL A 15 -2.97 -3.01 11.80
N CYS A 16 -3.91 -2.94 10.87
CA CYS A 16 -5.27 -2.43 11.08
C CYS A 16 -6.32 -3.50 10.74
N THR A 17 -6.79 -4.17 11.78
CA THR A 17 -7.96 -5.06 11.71
C THR A 17 -9.19 -4.33 12.25
N ALA A 18 -10.22 -4.15 11.42
CA ALA A 18 -11.50 -3.53 11.83
C ALA A 18 -12.63 -4.02 10.92
N SER A 19 -13.88 -4.06 11.36
CA SER A 19 -14.95 -4.52 10.46
C SER A 19 -15.16 -3.56 9.27
N THR A 20 -15.81 -4.04 8.22
CA THR A 20 -16.20 -3.20 7.06
C THR A 20 -17.08 -2.05 7.56
N ARG A 21 -16.74 -0.80 7.18
CA ARG A 21 -17.34 0.48 7.66
C ARG A 21 -16.83 1.03 9.00
N MET A 22 -15.92 0.38 9.73
CA MET A 22 -15.33 0.93 10.97
C MET A 22 -14.15 1.91 10.77
N GLY A 23 -14.01 2.50 9.57
CA GLY A 23 -13.09 3.63 9.37
C GLY A 23 -11.64 3.29 9.04
N LYS A 24 -11.34 2.10 8.48
CA LYS A 24 -10.00 1.80 7.93
C LYS A 24 -9.58 2.77 6.85
N THR A 25 -10.50 3.04 5.93
CA THR A 25 -10.33 3.98 4.82
C THR A 25 -9.93 5.36 5.34
N LEU A 26 -10.63 5.86 6.38
CA LEU A 26 -10.24 7.10 7.02
C LEU A 26 -8.86 6.99 7.68
N GLY A 27 -8.54 5.85 8.28
CA GLY A 27 -7.26 5.59 8.95
C GLY A 27 -6.02 5.80 8.08
N PHE A 28 -6.04 5.33 6.82
CA PHE A 28 -4.89 5.53 5.92
C PHE A 28 -5.01 6.73 4.98
N TRP A 29 -6.20 7.32 4.78
CA TRP A 29 -6.30 8.59 4.04
C TRP A 29 -6.04 9.82 4.90
N LEU A 30 -6.29 9.75 6.21
CA LEU A 30 -6.12 10.90 7.11
C LEU A 30 -4.72 11.52 7.08
N PRO A 31 -3.60 10.76 6.99
CA PRO A 31 -2.26 11.34 6.88
C PRO A 31 -2.09 12.33 5.73
N LEU A 32 -2.82 12.17 4.62
CA LEU A 32 -2.75 13.09 3.47
C LEU A 32 -3.20 14.51 3.80
N LEU A 33 -4.06 14.69 4.82
CA LEU A 33 -4.47 16.01 5.27
C LEU A 33 -3.37 16.75 6.04
N PHE A 34 -2.41 16.00 6.60
CA PHE A 34 -1.32 16.52 7.42
C PHE A 34 0.02 16.57 6.66
N CYS A 35 0.10 15.92 5.50
CA CYS A 35 1.28 15.88 4.64
C CYS A 35 0.92 16.39 3.23
N PRO A 36 0.97 17.72 2.98
CA PRO A 36 0.52 18.33 1.72
C PRO A 36 1.31 17.93 0.47
N GLU A 37 2.53 17.40 0.64
CA GLU A 37 3.33 16.86 -0.47
C GLU A 37 3.48 15.33 -0.37
N GLY A 38 2.80 14.72 0.60
CA GLY A 38 2.90 13.31 0.91
C GLY A 38 2.09 12.45 -0.04
N ILE A 39 2.63 11.27 -0.32
CA ILE A 39 2.07 10.28 -1.24
C ILE A 39 1.70 9.05 -0.43
N GLN A 40 0.43 8.65 -0.50
CA GLN A 40 -0.06 7.39 0.05
C GLN A 40 -0.23 6.39 -1.10
N ILE A 41 0.50 5.28 -1.05
CA ILE A 41 0.32 4.18 -2.02
C ILE A 41 -0.63 3.16 -1.40
N VAL A 42 -1.68 2.78 -2.13
CA VAL A 42 -2.66 1.78 -1.70
C VAL A 42 -2.70 0.65 -2.71
N VAL A 43 -2.26 -0.51 -2.26
CA VAL A 43 -2.27 -1.77 -3.00
C VAL A 43 -3.58 -2.49 -2.70
N THR A 44 -4.38 -2.76 -3.73
CA THR A 44 -5.71 -3.36 -3.58
C THR A 44 -6.03 -4.30 -4.75
N PRO A 45 -6.87 -5.33 -4.55
CA PRO A 45 -7.35 -6.18 -5.64
C PRO A 45 -8.02 -5.39 -6.78
N LEU A 46 -7.79 -5.81 -8.03
CA LEU A 46 -8.19 -5.11 -9.27
C LEU A 46 -9.68 -4.81 -9.42
N ASN A 47 -10.53 -5.58 -8.75
CA ASN A 47 -11.99 -5.44 -8.85
C ASN A 47 -12.50 -4.07 -8.33
N LEU A 48 -11.73 -3.39 -7.47
CA LEU A 48 -12.07 -2.07 -6.91
C LEU A 48 -11.48 -0.89 -7.72
N LEU A 49 -10.51 -1.15 -8.60
CA LEU A 49 -9.72 -0.15 -9.33
C LEU A 49 -10.37 0.39 -10.62
N ARG A 50 -11.52 -0.16 -11.02
CA ARG A 50 -12.18 0.04 -12.33
C ARG A 50 -12.54 1.49 -12.73
N LYS A 51 -12.21 2.51 -11.92
CA LYS A 51 -12.52 3.93 -12.20
C LYS A 51 -11.31 4.86 -12.38
N GLN A 52 -10.07 4.42 -12.24
CA GLN A 52 -8.91 5.30 -12.44
C GLN A 52 -8.22 5.06 -13.79
N ASN A 53 -8.21 6.09 -14.65
CA ASN A 53 -7.55 6.04 -15.95
C ASN A 53 -6.01 6.04 -15.76
N ALA A 54 -5.34 4.95 -16.15
CA ALA A 54 -3.90 4.76 -15.99
C ALA A 54 -3.03 5.89 -16.59
N ALA A 55 -3.45 6.47 -17.72
CA ALA A 55 -2.75 7.59 -18.36
C ALA A 55 -2.83 8.90 -17.55
N SER A 56 -3.94 9.11 -16.83
CA SER A 56 -4.14 10.27 -15.95
C SER A 56 -3.29 10.14 -14.68
N LEU A 57 -3.05 8.91 -14.23
CA LEU A 57 -2.28 8.59 -13.05
C LEU A 57 -0.79 8.91 -13.26
N ALA A 58 -0.18 8.45 -14.35
CA ALA A 58 1.24 8.69 -14.66
C ALA A 58 1.59 10.19 -14.71
N ARG A 59 0.80 10.99 -15.43
CA ARG A 59 1.07 12.43 -15.61
C ARG A 59 0.88 13.25 -14.34
N ALA A 60 -0.04 12.86 -13.46
CA ALA A 60 -0.24 13.58 -12.20
C ALA A 60 0.54 13.03 -11.00
N ILE A 61 1.14 11.83 -11.11
CA ILE A 61 2.28 11.42 -10.28
C ILE A 61 3.50 12.30 -10.64
N GLU A 62 3.77 12.53 -11.92
CA GLU A 62 4.90 13.37 -12.38
C GLU A 62 4.81 14.83 -11.99
N THR A 63 3.60 15.38 -11.94
CA THR A 63 3.36 16.77 -11.52
C THR A 63 3.18 16.92 -10.01
N PHE A 64 3.45 15.85 -9.23
CA PHE A 64 3.23 15.79 -7.78
C PHE A 64 1.82 16.23 -7.34
N LYS A 65 0.83 16.02 -8.22
CA LYS A 65 -0.54 16.50 -8.04
C LYS A 65 -1.44 15.47 -7.36
N TYR A 66 -0.98 14.22 -7.24
CA TYR A 66 -1.67 13.17 -6.49
C TYR A 66 -1.03 12.93 -5.12
N HIS A 67 -1.90 13.00 -4.12
CA HIS A 67 -1.62 12.60 -2.74
C HIS A 67 -1.88 11.10 -2.54
N ALA A 68 -2.62 10.46 -3.45
CA ALA A 68 -3.07 9.08 -3.35
C ALA A 68 -2.81 8.33 -4.66
N ILE A 69 -2.14 7.18 -4.57
CA ILE A 69 -1.90 6.28 -5.70
C ILE A 69 -2.54 4.93 -5.36
N ILE A 70 -3.50 4.49 -6.19
CA ILE A 70 -4.15 3.20 -6.02
C ILE A 70 -3.68 2.28 -7.14
N VAL A 71 -3.24 1.09 -6.79
CA VAL A 71 -2.47 0.20 -7.67
C VAL A 71 -2.76 -1.26 -7.33
N SER A 72 -2.77 -2.15 -8.32
CA SER A 72 -2.87 -3.60 -8.07
C SER A 72 -1.49 -4.20 -7.77
N PRO A 73 -1.40 -5.36 -7.08
CA PRO A 73 -0.14 -6.07 -6.89
C PRO A 73 0.62 -6.28 -8.21
N GLU A 74 -0.10 -6.72 -9.25
CA GLU A 74 0.43 -6.92 -10.61
C GLU A 74 1.06 -5.66 -11.20
N GLN A 75 0.45 -4.50 -11.00
CA GLN A 75 0.95 -3.22 -11.51
C GLN A 75 2.14 -2.69 -10.70
N LEU A 76 2.14 -2.92 -9.39
CA LEU A 76 3.20 -2.49 -8.48
C LEU A 76 4.48 -3.30 -8.70
N MET A 77 4.33 -4.61 -8.83
CA MET A 77 5.44 -5.57 -8.91
C MET A 77 5.87 -5.90 -10.35
N LYS A 78 5.21 -5.30 -11.36
CA LYS A 78 5.53 -5.52 -12.77
C LYS A 78 7.03 -5.31 -13.04
N PRO A 79 7.77 -6.34 -13.51
CA PRO A 79 9.18 -6.21 -13.85
C PRO A 79 9.42 -5.14 -14.92
N ASN A 80 10.41 -4.27 -14.71
CA ASN A 80 10.71 -3.10 -15.54
C ASN A 80 9.53 -2.13 -15.69
N GLY A 81 8.54 -2.21 -14.80
CA GLY A 81 7.37 -1.34 -14.76
C GLY A 81 7.71 0.06 -14.28
N GLU A 82 6.77 0.99 -14.49
CA GLU A 82 6.93 2.38 -14.06
C GLU A 82 7.01 2.51 -12.54
N PHE A 83 6.29 1.67 -11.79
CA PHE A 83 6.34 1.66 -10.33
C PHE A 83 7.70 1.24 -9.79
N GLU A 84 8.31 0.20 -10.34
CA GLU A 84 9.64 -0.24 -9.93
C GLU A 84 10.67 0.90 -10.05
N LYS A 85 10.65 1.63 -11.18
CA LYS A 85 11.52 2.80 -11.40
C LYS A 85 11.24 3.93 -10.41
N ARG A 86 9.97 4.19 -10.09
CA ARG A 86 9.55 5.25 -9.17
C ARG A 86 9.92 4.93 -7.72
N LEU A 87 9.72 3.69 -7.28
CA LEU A 87 10.08 3.25 -5.94
C LEU A 87 11.60 3.20 -5.73
N LYS A 88 12.39 3.07 -6.80
CA LYS A 88 13.86 3.25 -6.76
C LYS A 88 14.31 4.71 -6.76
N ASN A 89 13.41 5.68 -7.01
CA ASN A 89 13.73 7.10 -7.05
C ASN A 89 13.57 7.74 -5.66
N THR A 90 14.67 8.23 -5.10
CA THR A 90 14.72 8.82 -3.75
C THR A 90 13.86 10.08 -3.58
N LEU A 91 13.72 10.90 -4.63
CA LEU A 91 12.85 12.08 -4.60
C LEU A 91 11.37 11.70 -4.53
N PHE A 92 11.01 10.57 -5.12
CA PHE A 92 9.66 10.04 -5.03
C PHE A 92 9.44 9.38 -3.66
N THR A 93 10.33 8.48 -3.22
CA THR A 93 10.18 7.75 -1.96
C THR A 93 10.26 8.63 -0.71
N SER A 94 11.04 9.71 -0.74
CA SER A 94 11.07 10.70 0.36
C SER A 94 9.73 11.39 0.60
N ARG A 95 8.81 11.34 -0.36
CA ARG A 95 7.44 11.86 -0.23
C ARG A 95 6.42 10.78 0.13
N VAL A 96 6.79 9.49 0.06
CA VAL A 96 5.86 8.40 0.39
C VAL A 96 5.67 8.33 1.90
N ILE A 97 4.43 8.51 2.35
CA ILE A 97 4.06 8.43 3.76
C ILE A 97 4.04 6.98 4.21
N SER A 98 3.41 6.11 3.42
CA SER A 98 3.37 4.66 3.62
C SER A 98 2.80 3.92 2.41
N VAL A 99 2.96 2.60 2.44
CA VAL A 99 2.31 1.68 1.51
C VAL A 99 1.26 0.88 2.26
N VAL A 100 0.00 0.94 1.81
CA VAL A 100 -1.12 0.22 2.42
C VAL A 100 -1.41 -1.00 1.58
N ILE A 101 -1.43 -2.17 2.21
CA ILE A 101 -1.96 -3.41 1.63
C ILE A 101 -3.41 -3.53 2.10
N ASP A 102 -4.35 -3.09 1.26
CA ASP A 102 -5.79 -3.18 1.51
C ASP A 102 -6.32 -4.56 1.12
N GLU A 103 -7.39 -4.97 1.81
CA GLU A 103 -7.93 -6.33 1.72
C GLU A 103 -6.86 -7.41 1.87
N ALA A 104 -5.94 -7.24 2.83
CA ALA A 104 -4.79 -8.12 3.04
C ALA A 104 -5.15 -9.60 3.30
N HIS A 105 -6.43 -9.92 3.55
CA HIS A 105 -6.89 -11.31 3.54
C HIS A 105 -6.71 -12.01 2.18
N CYS A 106 -6.66 -11.24 1.08
CA CYS A 106 -6.38 -11.76 -0.26
C CYS A 106 -4.97 -12.35 -0.38
N LEU A 107 -3.98 -11.90 0.41
CA LEU A 107 -2.63 -12.46 0.38
C LEU A 107 -2.63 -13.97 0.65
N THR A 108 -3.51 -14.42 1.55
CA THR A 108 -3.62 -15.84 1.90
C THR A 108 -4.67 -16.58 1.08
N TYR A 109 -5.85 -15.99 0.86
CA TYR A 109 -6.92 -16.68 0.14
C TYR A 109 -6.68 -16.76 -1.36
N TRP A 110 -6.10 -15.72 -1.94
CA TRP A 110 -5.92 -15.59 -3.38
C TRP A 110 -4.47 -15.80 -3.79
N GLY A 111 -3.52 -15.85 -2.84
CA GLY A 111 -2.10 -16.10 -3.15
C GLY A 111 -1.87 -17.34 -4.00
N ASP A 112 -2.67 -18.40 -3.80
CA ASP A 112 -2.58 -19.65 -4.58
C ASP A 112 -3.17 -19.53 -6.01
N PHE A 113 -4.07 -18.58 -6.23
CA PHE A 113 -4.79 -18.38 -7.50
C PHE A 113 -4.27 -17.19 -8.31
N HIS A 114 -3.67 -16.22 -7.64
CA HIS A 114 -3.13 -14.98 -8.17
C HIS A 114 -1.68 -14.85 -7.69
N PRO A 115 -0.72 -15.42 -8.44
CA PRO A 115 0.69 -15.45 -8.03
C PRO A 115 1.28 -14.05 -7.79
N GLU A 116 0.67 -13.00 -8.32
CA GLU A 116 1.11 -11.62 -8.18
C GLU A 116 1.00 -11.10 -6.73
N TYR A 117 0.16 -11.72 -5.88
CA TYR A 117 0.18 -11.42 -4.45
C TYR A 117 1.45 -11.94 -3.77
N GLN A 118 2.03 -13.06 -4.23
CA GLN A 118 3.28 -13.59 -3.70
C GLN A 118 4.47 -12.72 -4.09
N GLU A 119 4.39 -12.03 -5.23
CA GLU A 119 5.45 -11.09 -5.67
C GLU A 119 5.65 -9.93 -4.69
N LEU A 120 4.63 -9.59 -3.89
CA LEU A 120 4.73 -8.55 -2.85
C LEU A 120 5.80 -8.84 -1.79
N GLN A 121 6.32 -10.07 -1.70
CA GLN A 121 7.52 -10.36 -0.90
C GLN A 121 8.72 -9.47 -1.29
N GLY A 122 8.82 -9.11 -2.57
CA GLY A 122 9.86 -8.22 -3.08
C GLY A 122 9.70 -6.76 -2.61
N LEU A 123 8.51 -6.38 -2.15
CA LEU A 123 8.16 -4.98 -1.91
C LEU A 123 9.04 -4.33 -0.84
N ARG A 124 9.28 -5.03 0.28
CA ARG A 124 10.15 -4.54 1.36
C ARG A 124 11.55 -4.20 0.86
N TYR A 125 12.11 -5.04 0.00
CA TYR A 125 13.44 -4.82 -0.56
C TYR A 125 13.50 -3.61 -1.50
N ILE A 126 12.37 -3.24 -2.13
CA ILE A 126 12.29 -2.09 -3.02
C ILE A 126 12.10 -0.79 -2.24
N LEU A 127 11.29 -0.80 -1.18
CA LEU A 127 10.88 0.42 -0.48
C LEU A 127 11.97 1.09 0.36
N LEU A 128 13.10 0.41 0.62
CA LEU A 128 14.12 0.79 1.61
C LEU A 128 13.50 0.84 3.03
N ASP A 129 14.24 0.45 4.07
CA ASP A 129 13.73 0.17 5.44
C ASP A 129 13.05 1.34 6.22
N MET A 130 12.75 2.43 5.54
CA MET A 130 12.23 3.68 6.07
C MET A 130 10.72 3.89 5.79
N ILE A 131 10.15 3.27 4.75
CA ILE A 131 8.74 3.49 4.39
C ILE A 131 7.85 2.49 5.13
N PRO A 132 6.86 2.96 5.92
CA PRO A 132 5.96 2.06 6.61
C PRO A 132 5.07 1.26 5.69
N ILE A 133 4.91 -0.03 6.00
CA ILE A 133 3.87 -0.86 5.38
C ILE A 133 2.71 -1.01 6.38
N MET A 134 1.51 -0.66 5.91
CA MET A 134 0.27 -0.81 6.65
C MET A 134 -0.54 -1.97 6.09
N ILE A 135 -0.83 -2.97 6.93
CA ILE A 135 -1.73 -4.07 6.60
C ILE A 135 -3.15 -3.70 7.02
N ALA A 136 -4.09 -3.65 6.08
CA ALA A 136 -5.49 -3.33 6.35
C ALA A 136 -6.42 -4.46 5.86
N SER A 137 -7.27 -4.99 6.73
CA SER A 137 -8.25 -6.01 6.32
C SER A 137 -9.41 -6.15 7.31
N ALA A 138 -10.61 -6.46 6.78
CA ALA A 138 -11.81 -6.66 7.60
C ALA A 138 -11.91 -8.01 8.28
N THR A 139 -11.29 -9.00 7.65
CA THR A 139 -11.54 -10.43 7.89
C THR A 139 -10.23 -11.18 8.15
N LEU A 140 -9.20 -10.47 8.61
CA LEU A 140 -7.90 -11.06 8.91
C LEU A 140 -7.97 -11.91 10.18
N THR A 141 -7.82 -13.23 10.04
CA THR A 141 -7.60 -14.12 11.18
C THR A 141 -6.15 -14.02 11.67
N LYS A 142 -5.86 -14.61 12.84
CA LYS A 142 -4.49 -14.61 13.40
C LYS A 142 -3.48 -15.30 12.47
N ASP A 143 -3.85 -16.46 11.94
CA ASP A 143 -2.96 -17.23 11.06
C ASP A 143 -2.70 -16.47 9.75
N MET A 144 -3.74 -15.83 9.20
CA MET A 144 -3.61 -15.02 8.00
C MET A 144 -2.73 -13.79 8.21
N LEU A 145 -2.83 -13.16 9.38
CA LEU A 145 -1.94 -12.07 9.74
C LEU A 145 -0.49 -12.57 9.82
N THR A 146 -0.23 -13.70 10.46
CA THR A 146 1.11 -14.29 10.55
C THR A 146 1.68 -14.56 9.15
N SER A 147 0.90 -15.14 8.24
CA SER A 147 1.33 -15.35 6.86
C SER A 147 1.61 -14.04 6.12
N ALA A 148 0.77 -13.01 6.30
CA ALA A 148 0.97 -11.71 5.67
C ALA A 148 2.25 -11.01 6.18
N LEU A 149 2.52 -11.07 7.48
CA LEU A 149 3.75 -10.52 8.08
C LEU A 149 4.99 -11.23 7.54
N GLN A 150 4.96 -12.56 7.48
CA GLN A 150 6.05 -13.37 6.90
C GLN A 150 6.30 -13.03 5.43
N LEU A 151 5.24 -12.93 4.63
CA LEU A 151 5.33 -12.62 3.21
C LEU A 151 5.92 -11.22 2.98
N LEU A 152 5.50 -10.21 3.74
CA LEU A 152 5.92 -8.82 3.56
C LEU A 152 7.24 -8.47 4.26
N HIS A 153 7.85 -9.45 4.96
CA HIS A 153 9.05 -9.28 5.78
C HIS A 153 8.88 -8.18 6.85
N ILE A 154 7.81 -8.30 7.65
CA ILE A 154 7.41 -7.37 8.72
C ILE A 154 7.38 -8.08 10.07
#